data_AF-A0A4Q3SC45-F1
#
_entry.id   AF-A0A4Q3SC45-F1
#
_cell.length_a   1.000
_cell.length_b   1.000
_cell.length_c   1.000
_cell.angle_alpha   90.00
_cell.angle_beta   90.00
_cell.angle_gamma   90.00
#
_symmetry.space_group_name_H-M   'P 1'
#
loop_
_entity.id
_entity.type
_entity.pdbx_description
1 polymer ?
#
loop_
_entity_poly.entity_id
_entity_poly.type
_entity_poly.pdbx_seq_one_letter_code
_entity_poly.pdbx_strand_id
1 'polypeptide(L)'
;MKFFTCLLLFTTQLSFGQIKKLVPGSSIPGFMSLTRYDATRQAVKGQEDTTRGRLIQVNLWYPSKRGNKNMSFADYVSLVGRELTPSLKDSSALRKGTDTYFTWPASAGADKEKFKKFLQRKTPMLAQRSSMRTKEKRPIILLVHGYASDYAYMAEHLASHGYIVLQVPVKGTTNYELDFAERGLDTQVKDYEFAMGVINKELGITGDQMAVVGFSFGGQSAIALSLRQKNIK
;
A
#
# COMPACT_ATOMS: atom_id res chain seq x y z
N MET A 1 39.04 -4.56 30.08
CA MET A 1 37.70 -5.09 29.76
C MET A 1 36.93 -4.02 28.99
N LYS A 2 37.02 -4.03 27.65
CA LYS A 2 36.44 -3.03 26.75
C LYS A 2 35.48 -3.76 25.81
N PHE A 3 34.18 -3.71 26.04
CA PHE A 3 33.15 -4.12 25.06
C PHE A 3 31.77 -3.62 25.52
N PHE A 4 31.57 -2.30 25.60
CA PHE A 4 30.23 -1.71 25.79
C PHE A 4 30.19 -0.29 25.22
N THR A 5 30.39 -0.14 23.91
CA THR A 5 30.26 1.19 23.26
C THR A 5 29.85 1.17 21.78
N CYS A 6 29.43 0.04 21.21
CA CYS A 6 29.13 -0.03 19.76
C CYS A 6 27.65 -0.19 19.37
N LEU A 7 26.71 -0.33 20.32
CA LEU A 7 25.30 -0.63 19.95
C LEU A 7 24.32 0.56 20.03
N LEU A 8 24.76 1.73 20.50
CA LEU A 8 23.90 2.92 20.66
C LEU A 8 24.09 3.99 19.57
N LEU A 9 25.03 3.82 18.64
CA LEU A 9 25.28 4.76 17.55
C LEU A 9 24.52 4.45 16.24
N PHE A 10 23.89 3.27 16.14
CA PHE A 10 23.11 2.90 14.95
C PHE A 10 21.64 3.36 14.98
N THR A 11 21.08 3.68 16.15
CA THR A 11 19.69 4.14 16.25
C THR A 11 19.53 5.64 15.99
N THR A 12 20.58 6.44 16.17
CA THR A 12 20.52 7.89 15.92
C THR A 12 20.74 8.23 14.45
N GLN A 13 21.55 7.47 13.70
CA GLN A 13 21.83 7.78 12.28
C GLN A 13 20.68 7.44 11.32
N LEU A 14 19.74 6.56 11.69
CA LEU A 14 18.59 6.24 10.84
C LEU A 14 17.50 7.33 10.86
N SER A 15 17.54 8.26 11.82
CA SER A 15 16.61 9.41 11.86
C SER A 15 17.14 10.66 11.15
N PHE A 16 18.46 10.76 10.92
CA PHE A 16 19.06 11.88 10.19
C PHE A 16 18.70 11.89 8.69
N GLY A 17 18.30 10.75 8.13
CA GLY A 17 17.85 10.64 6.72
C GLY A 17 16.59 11.44 6.39
N GLN A 18 15.84 11.91 7.39
CA GLN A 18 14.64 12.74 7.21
C GLN A 18 14.91 14.26 7.26
N ILE A 19 16.18 14.69 7.44
CA ILE A 19 16.51 16.10 7.74
C ILE A 19 16.65 16.99 6.47
N LYS A 20 16.70 16.42 5.27
CA LYS A 20 16.38 17.20 4.06
C LYS A 20 14.89 17.09 3.79
N LYS A 21 14.21 18.24 3.71
CA LYS A 21 12.81 18.33 3.28
C LYS A 21 12.69 17.61 1.94
N LEU A 22 12.02 16.46 1.91
CA LEU A 22 11.68 15.76 0.68
C LEU A 22 10.93 16.75 -0.22
N VAL A 23 11.56 17.16 -1.32
CA VAL A 23 10.98 18.09 -2.28
C VAL A 23 10.05 17.27 -3.18
N PRO A 24 8.73 17.54 -3.18
CA PRO A 24 7.82 16.88 -4.11
C PRO A 24 8.21 17.22 -5.55
N GLY A 25 7.92 16.32 -6.48
CA GLY A 25 8.04 16.60 -7.91
C GLY A 25 6.97 17.59 -8.39
N SER A 26 6.97 17.86 -9.70
CA SER A 26 6.12 18.89 -10.31
C SER A 26 4.65 18.52 -10.45
N SER A 27 4.28 17.24 -10.25
CA SER A 27 2.91 16.77 -10.37
C SER A 27 2.18 16.74 -9.03
N ILE A 28 0.87 17.02 -9.04
CA ILE A 28 0.02 16.82 -7.86
C ILE A 28 -0.37 15.34 -7.81
N PRO A 29 -0.04 14.59 -6.75
CA PRO A 29 -0.44 13.19 -6.66
C PRO A 29 -1.97 13.06 -6.58
N GLY A 30 -2.51 12.15 -7.37
CA GLY A 30 -3.87 11.66 -7.27
C GLY A 30 -3.91 10.33 -6.53
N PHE A 31 -5.03 10.02 -5.89
CA PHE A 31 -5.26 8.72 -5.27
C PHE A 31 -6.62 8.13 -5.63
N MET A 32 -6.65 6.82 -5.91
CA MET A 32 -7.88 6.01 -5.97
C MET A 32 -7.64 4.61 -5.40
N SER A 33 -8.72 3.97 -4.96
CA SER A 33 -8.72 2.58 -4.51
C SER A 33 -9.89 1.86 -5.15
N LEU A 34 -9.64 0.70 -5.76
CA LEU A 34 -10.64 -0.15 -6.39
C LEU A 34 -10.74 -1.46 -5.65
N THR A 35 -11.95 -1.92 -5.37
CA THR A 35 -12.19 -3.26 -4.84
C THR A 35 -12.69 -4.15 -5.96
N ARG A 36 -11.95 -5.23 -6.26
CA ARG A 36 -12.30 -6.21 -7.31
C ARG A 36 -12.24 -7.62 -6.74
N TYR A 37 -12.86 -8.55 -7.46
CA TYR A 37 -12.89 -9.96 -7.07
C TYR A 37 -12.22 -10.79 -8.16
N ASP A 38 -11.22 -11.57 -7.77
CA ASP A 38 -10.62 -12.58 -8.60
C ASP A 38 -11.42 -13.88 -8.49
N ALA A 39 -12.34 -14.06 -9.44
CA ALA A 39 -13.21 -15.23 -9.50
C ALA A 39 -12.46 -16.55 -9.75
N THR A 40 -11.17 -16.50 -10.15
CA THR A 40 -10.37 -17.70 -10.38
C THR A 40 -9.76 -18.27 -9.10
N ARG A 41 -9.84 -17.53 -8.00
CA ARG A 41 -9.25 -17.90 -6.70
C ARG A 41 -10.30 -17.84 -5.60
N GLN A 42 -10.16 -18.74 -4.62
CA GLN A 42 -11.09 -18.81 -3.49
C GLN A 42 -11.01 -17.55 -2.61
N ALA A 43 -12.16 -17.15 -2.07
CA ALA A 43 -12.22 -16.14 -1.01
C ALA A 43 -11.44 -16.61 0.22
N VAL A 44 -10.84 -15.65 0.94
CA VAL A 44 -10.18 -15.98 2.21
C VAL A 44 -11.21 -16.15 3.32
N LYS A 45 -10.87 -16.94 4.35
CA LYS A 45 -11.65 -17.04 5.57
C LYS A 45 -11.81 -15.66 6.22
N GLY A 46 -13.04 -15.29 6.53
CA GLY A 46 -13.40 -13.99 7.11
C GLY A 46 -13.67 -12.89 6.10
N GLN A 47 -13.58 -13.15 4.79
CA GLN A 47 -14.08 -12.26 3.75
C GLN A 47 -15.61 -12.20 3.80
N GLU A 48 -16.18 -11.01 3.63
CA GLU A 48 -17.63 -10.75 3.72
C GLU A 48 -18.44 -11.49 2.64
N ASP A 49 -18.01 -11.40 1.38
CA ASP A 49 -18.62 -12.11 0.26
C ASP A 49 -17.70 -13.22 -0.22
N THR A 50 -18.04 -14.47 0.08
CA THR A 50 -17.23 -15.64 -0.29
C THR A 50 -17.58 -16.20 -1.67
N THR A 51 -18.67 -15.73 -2.29
CA THR A 51 -19.22 -16.31 -3.53
C THR A 51 -18.55 -15.77 -4.79
N ARG A 52 -17.92 -14.59 -4.71
CA ARG A 52 -17.34 -13.88 -5.86
C ARG A 52 -15.86 -14.19 -6.10
N GLY A 53 -15.25 -15.02 -5.27
CA GLY A 53 -13.82 -15.33 -5.28
C GLY A 53 -12.99 -14.39 -4.39
N ARG A 54 -11.69 -14.36 -4.59
CA ARG A 54 -10.74 -13.60 -3.73
C ARG A 54 -10.92 -12.10 -3.94
N LEU A 55 -11.28 -11.38 -2.87
CA LEU A 55 -11.30 -9.91 -2.87
C LEU A 55 -9.88 -9.37 -3.08
N ILE A 56 -9.71 -8.31 -3.85
CA ILE A 56 -8.43 -7.58 -4.03
C ILE A 56 -8.73 -6.08 -3.98
N GLN A 57 -8.14 -5.38 -3.02
CA GLN A 57 -8.07 -3.92 -3.01
C GLN A 57 -6.84 -3.45 -3.80
N VAL A 58 -7.07 -2.64 -4.82
CA VAL A 58 -6.09 -2.12 -5.76
C VAL A 58 -5.92 -0.62 -5.47
N ASN A 59 -4.83 -0.25 -4.81
CA ASN A 59 -4.53 1.12 -4.43
C ASN A 59 -3.60 1.77 -5.45
N LEU A 60 -3.98 2.95 -5.96
CA LEU A 60 -3.25 3.66 -7.00
C LEU A 60 -2.94 5.10 -6.60
N TRP A 61 -1.67 5.46 -6.70
CA TRP A 61 -1.22 6.85 -6.76
C TRP A 61 -0.76 7.17 -8.17
N TYR A 62 -1.04 8.37 -8.66
CA TYR A 62 -0.72 8.74 -10.04
C TYR A 62 -0.55 10.24 -10.20
N PRO A 63 0.15 10.72 -11.25
CA PRO A 63 0.28 12.14 -11.52
C PRO A 63 -1.07 12.72 -11.98
N SER A 64 -1.51 13.81 -11.36
CA SER A 64 -2.75 14.51 -11.67
C SER A 64 -2.52 16.02 -11.85
N LYS A 65 -3.48 16.69 -12.52
CA LYS A 65 -3.40 18.15 -12.77
C LYS A 65 -4.13 18.97 -11.71
N ARG A 66 -5.18 18.42 -11.10
CA ARG A 66 -5.95 19.01 -10.00
C ARG A 66 -6.95 17.99 -9.44
N GLY A 67 -7.15 18.01 -8.12
CA GLY A 67 -8.16 17.24 -7.40
C GLY A 67 -8.90 18.11 -6.38
N ASN A 68 -9.97 17.55 -5.81
CA ASN A 68 -10.93 18.32 -5.02
C ASN A 68 -10.59 18.39 -3.52
N LYS A 69 -9.93 17.36 -2.98
CA LYS A 69 -9.65 17.25 -1.54
C LYS A 69 -8.38 16.44 -1.29
N ASN A 70 -7.48 16.99 -0.47
CA ASN A 70 -6.31 16.27 0.00
C ASN A 70 -6.72 15.10 0.88
N MET A 71 -6.05 13.97 0.69
CA MET A 71 -6.05 12.85 1.59
C MET A 71 -5.42 13.27 2.92
N SER A 72 -5.80 12.58 4.00
CA SER A 72 -5.10 12.59 5.27
C SER A 72 -4.44 11.24 5.51
N PHE A 73 -3.46 11.16 6.42
CA PHE A 73 -2.89 9.85 6.77
C PHE A 73 -3.96 8.86 7.30
N ALA A 74 -4.97 9.38 8.01
CA ALA A 74 -6.10 8.60 8.49
C ALA A 74 -6.95 7.99 7.36
N ASP A 75 -7.01 8.64 6.18
CA ASP A 75 -7.68 8.07 5.01
C ASP A 75 -6.98 6.78 4.53
N TYR A 76 -5.65 6.70 4.60
CA TYR A 76 -4.91 5.48 4.25
C TYR A 76 -5.10 4.38 5.29
N VAL A 77 -5.11 4.71 6.58
CA VAL A 77 -5.40 3.72 7.64
C VAL A 77 -6.82 3.17 7.52
N SER A 78 -7.79 3.99 7.10
CA SER A 78 -9.17 3.54 6.85
C SER A 78 -9.26 2.46 5.75
N LEU A 79 -8.33 2.46 4.78
CA LEU A 79 -8.28 1.43 3.73
C LEU A 79 -7.99 0.04 4.28
N VAL A 80 -7.24 -0.07 5.37
CA VAL A 80 -6.99 -1.35 6.08
C VAL A 80 -8.31 -1.93 6.57
N GLY A 81 -9.19 -1.09 7.14
CA GLY A 81 -10.52 -1.52 7.55
C GLY A 81 -11.39 -1.97 6.38
N ARG A 82 -11.32 -1.27 5.25
CA ARG A 82 -12.07 -1.62 4.02
C ARG A 82 -11.53 -2.85 3.31
N GLU A 83 -10.25 -3.17 3.43
CA GLU A 83 -9.69 -4.42 2.91
C GLU A 83 -10.32 -5.62 3.61
N LEU A 84 -10.56 -5.51 4.93
CA LEU A 84 -11.20 -6.56 5.71
C LEU A 84 -12.72 -6.61 5.51
N THR A 85 -13.35 -5.45 5.29
CA THR A 85 -14.81 -5.31 5.15
C THR A 85 -15.13 -4.15 4.20
N PRO A 86 -15.25 -4.42 2.89
CA PRO A 86 -15.42 -3.39 1.87
C PRO A 86 -16.67 -2.52 2.02
N SER A 87 -17.72 -3.07 2.66
CA SER A 87 -18.99 -2.37 2.87
C SER A 87 -18.95 -1.32 3.99
N LEU A 88 -17.85 -1.22 4.75
CA LEU A 88 -17.76 -0.28 5.88
C LEU A 88 -17.82 1.18 5.45
N LYS A 89 -18.67 1.94 6.14
CA LYS A 89 -18.68 3.41 6.11
C LYS A 89 -17.41 3.98 6.74
N ASP A 90 -17.04 5.19 6.36
CA ASP A 90 -15.77 5.85 6.68
C ASP A 90 -15.36 5.79 8.17
N SER A 91 -16.27 6.09 9.09
CA SER A 91 -15.97 6.07 10.53
C SER A 91 -15.70 4.66 11.06
N SER A 92 -16.45 3.67 10.58
CA SER A 92 -16.29 2.27 10.98
C SER A 92 -15.06 1.64 10.32
N ALA A 93 -14.79 1.99 9.07
CA ALA A 93 -13.57 1.62 8.36
C ALA A 93 -12.33 2.19 9.05
N LEU A 94 -12.36 3.46 9.48
CA LEU A 94 -11.26 4.06 10.23
C LEU A 94 -11.05 3.37 11.57
N ARG A 95 -12.12 3.06 12.32
CA ARG A 95 -12.00 2.34 13.60
C ARG A 95 -11.36 0.97 13.39
N LYS A 96 -11.92 0.14 12.49
CA LYS A 96 -11.38 -1.19 12.19
C LYS A 96 -9.95 -1.14 11.67
N GLY A 97 -9.66 -0.17 10.80
CA GLY A 97 -8.33 0.07 10.27
C GLY A 97 -7.34 0.46 11.35
N THR A 98 -7.73 1.31 12.30
CA THR A 98 -6.90 1.70 13.45
C THR A 98 -6.59 0.49 14.33
N ASP A 99 -7.60 -0.29 14.67
CA ASP A 99 -7.45 -1.48 15.51
C ASP A 99 -6.51 -2.50 14.86
N THR A 100 -6.60 -2.66 13.53
CA THR A 100 -5.77 -3.60 12.77
C THR A 100 -4.35 -3.07 12.56
N TYR A 101 -4.20 -1.90 11.96
CA TYR A 101 -2.91 -1.32 11.54
C TYR A 101 -1.95 -1.14 12.72
N PHE A 102 -2.48 -0.75 13.88
CA PHE A 102 -1.67 -0.54 15.09
C PHE A 102 -1.61 -1.75 16.03
N THR A 103 -2.14 -2.91 15.64
CA THR A 103 -2.10 -4.12 16.48
C THR A 103 -0.67 -4.47 16.88
N TRP A 104 0.28 -4.49 15.93
CA TRP A 104 1.66 -4.86 16.23
C TRP A 104 2.37 -3.85 17.15
N PRO A 105 2.38 -2.53 16.86
CA PRO A 105 2.90 -1.53 17.80
C PRO A 105 2.26 -1.61 19.19
N ALA A 106 0.94 -1.82 19.27
CA ALA A 106 0.26 -1.95 20.55
C ALA A 106 0.67 -3.21 21.32
N SER A 107 0.85 -4.34 20.62
CA SER A 107 1.36 -5.58 21.23
C SER A 107 2.79 -5.44 21.77
N ALA A 108 3.57 -4.52 21.21
CA ALA A 108 4.91 -4.15 21.67
C ALA A 108 4.90 -3.08 22.80
N GLY A 109 3.73 -2.76 23.37
CA GLY A 109 3.59 -1.85 24.52
C GLY A 109 3.34 -0.38 24.17
N ALA A 110 3.08 -0.05 22.90
CA ALA A 110 2.71 1.32 22.54
C ALA A 110 1.29 1.68 23.02
N ASP A 111 1.13 2.94 23.44
CA ASP A 111 -0.15 3.47 23.94
C ASP A 111 -1.18 3.65 22.81
N LYS A 112 -2.24 2.84 22.86
CA LYS A 112 -3.33 2.84 21.87
C LYS A 112 -4.05 4.19 21.76
N GLU A 113 -4.15 4.96 22.86
CA GLU A 113 -4.81 6.27 22.83
C GLU A 113 -3.99 7.31 22.07
N LYS A 114 -2.66 7.16 22.03
CA LYS A 114 -1.81 8.02 21.18
C LYS A 114 -2.07 7.79 19.69
N PHE A 115 -2.38 6.56 19.27
CA PHE A 115 -2.75 6.30 17.86
C PHE A 115 -4.04 7.00 17.47
N LYS A 116 -5.07 6.91 18.31
CA LYS A 116 -6.35 7.62 18.08
C LYS A 116 -6.13 9.13 17.99
N LYS A 117 -5.42 9.72 18.95
CA LYS A 117 -5.08 11.15 18.96
C LYS A 117 -4.26 11.55 17.73
N PHE A 118 -3.32 10.70 17.30
CA PHE A 118 -2.54 10.94 16.10
C PHE A 118 -3.42 11.00 14.84
N LEU A 119 -4.30 10.01 14.64
CA LEU A 119 -5.19 9.98 13.48
C LEU A 119 -6.24 11.10 13.49
N GLN A 120 -6.69 11.55 14.67
CA GLN A 120 -7.62 12.68 14.81
C GLN A 120 -7.03 14.01 14.31
N ARG A 121 -5.68 14.15 14.30
CA ARG A 121 -5.01 15.33 13.73
C ARG A 121 -5.21 15.45 12.22
N LYS A 122 -5.64 14.37 11.55
CA LYS A 122 -5.84 14.31 10.10
C LYS A 122 -4.66 14.92 9.33
N THR A 123 -3.45 14.47 9.68
CA THR A 123 -2.21 14.93 9.05
C THR A 123 -2.38 15.00 7.53
N PRO A 124 -2.29 16.19 6.93
CA PRO A 124 -2.57 16.37 5.52
C PRO A 124 -1.51 15.67 4.68
N MET A 125 -1.94 15.07 3.58
CA MET A 125 -1.10 14.40 2.61
C MET A 125 -1.12 15.15 1.27
N LEU A 126 -0.17 14.85 0.38
CA LEU A 126 -0.08 15.48 -0.94
C LEU A 126 -1.14 14.95 -1.89
N ALA A 127 -1.52 13.68 -1.76
CA ALA A 127 -2.45 13.09 -2.71
C ALA A 127 -3.85 13.68 -2.59
N GLN A 128 -4.52 13.81 -3.72
CA GLN A 128 -5.90 14.26 -3.81
C GLN A 128 -6.81 13.11 -4.22
N ARG A 129 -7.89 12.93 -3.47
CA ARG A 129 -8.85 11.85 -3.72
C ARG A 129 -9.58 12.07 -5.05
N SER A 130 -9.67 11.02 -5.86
CA SER A 130 -10.46 11.00 -7.11
C SER A 130 -10.12 12.12 -8.10
N SER A 131 -8.86 12.58 -8.11
CA SER A 131 -8.37 13.54 -9.11
C SER A 131 -8.33 12.92 -10.51
N MET A 132 -8.50 13.74 -11.55
CA MET A 132 -8.41 13.23 -12.91
C MET A 132 -6.96 12.88 -13.27
N ARG A 133 -6.70 11.61 -13.63
CA ARG A 133 -5.39 11.13 -14.08
C ARG A 133 -4.98 11.82 -15.38
N THR A 134 -3.69 12.13 -15.53
CA THR A 134 -3.12 12.51 -16.82
C THR A 134 -3.18 11.34 -17.81
N LYS A 135 -3.51 11.60 -19.08
CA LYS A 135 -3.62 10.53 -20.10
C LYS A 135 -2.27 9.98 -20.60
N GLU A 136 -1.18 10.64 -20.24
CA GLU A 136 0.16 10.26 -20.66
C GLU A 136 0.57 8.88 -20.12
N LYS A 137 1.33 8.13 -20.92
CA LYS A 137 1.98 6.90 -20.46
C LYS A 137 3.04 7.24 -19.43
N ARG A 138 3.05 6.51 -18.32
CA ARG A 138 3.97 6.73 -17.20
C ARG A 138 4.52 5.39 -16.70
N PRO A 139 5.78 5.32 -16.27
CA PRO A 139 6.33 4.11 -15.65
C PRO A 139 5.54 3.74 -14.40
N ILE A 140 5.38 2.43 -14.18
CA ILE A 140 4.62 1.89 -13.04
C ILE A 140 5.58 1.35 -11.99
N ILE A 141 5.37 1.72 -10.73
CA ILE A 141 6.07 1.17 -9.58
C ILE A 141 5.09 0.31 -8.77
N LEU A 142 5.43 -0.96 -8.61
CA LEU A 142 4.70 -1.91 -7.80
C LEU A 142 5.29 -1.92 -6.39
N LEU A 143 4.54 -1.50 -5.38
CA LEU A 143 4.96 -1.54 -3.98
C LEU A 143 4.39 -2.78 -3.33
N VAL A 144 5.18 -3.84 -3.21
CA VAL A 144 4.74 -5.17 -2.74
C VAL A 144 4.79 -5.26 -1.22
N HIS A 145 3.85 -6.01 -0.64
CA HIS A 145 3.66 -6.23 0.80
C HIS A 145 3.01 -5.04 1.54
N GLY A 146 2.79 -5.16 2.85
CA GLY A 146 2.24 -4.09 3.71
C GLY A 146 0.86 -3.58 3.32
N TYR A 147 0.51 -2.40 3.83
CA TYR A 147 -0.71 -1.65 3.57
C TYR A 147 -0.40 -0.34 2.84
N ALA A 148 -1.44 0.28 2.26
CA ALA A 148 -1.32 1.61 1.66
C ALA A 148 -0.73 2.66 2.63
N SER A 149 -1.05 2.57 3.92
CA SER A 149 -0.53 3.47 4.96
C SER A 149 0.97 3.32 5.21
N ASP A 150 1.56 2.14 5.02
CA ASP A 150 3.01 1.91 5.16
C ASP A 150 3.80 2.65 4.08
N TYR A 151 3.18 2.78 2.90
CA TYR A 151 3.81 3.35 1.71
C TYR A 151 3.39 4.77 1.39
N ALA A 152 2.42 5.34 2.10
CA ALA A 152 1.73 6.57 1.71
C ALA A 152 2.69 7.71 1.32
N TYR A 153 3.71 7.99 2.15
CA TYR A 153 4.69 9.05 1.86
C TYR A 153 5.56 8.74 0.63
N MET A 154 6.02 7.50 0.49
CA MET A 154 6.85 7.09 -0.66
C MET A 154 6.01 7.11 -1.95
N ALA A 155 4.80 6.56 -1.91
CA ALA A 155 3.90 6.49 -3.05
C ALA A 155 3.51 7.88 -3.56
N GLU A 156 3.21 8.82 -2.66
CA GLU A 156 2.93 10.21 -3.02
C GLU A 156 4.15 10.91 -3.61
N HIS A 157 5.33 10.68 -3.01
CA HIS A 157 6.56 11.25 -3.52
C HIS A 157 6.87 10.75 -4.93
N LEU A 158 6.77 9.45 -5.18
CA LEU A 158 6.94 8.87 -6.52
C LEU A 158 5.88 9.39 -7.50
N ALA A 159 4.62 9.45 -7.11
CA ALA A 159 3.56 9.99 -7.97
C ALA A 159 3.78 11.48 -8.32
N SER A 160 4.31 12.27 -7.39
CA SER A 160 4.67 13.67 -7.67
C SER A 160 5.80 13.80 -8.70
N HIS A 161 6.63 12.77 -8.85
CA HIS A 161 7.72 12.67 -9.83
C HIS A 161 7.29 12.03 -11.16
N GLY A 162 6.00 11.77 -11.36
CA GLY A 162 5.49 11.28 -12.63
C GLY A 162 5.30 9.76 -12.73
N TYR A 163 5.47 9.02 -11.63
CA TYR A 163 5.23 7.57 -11.62
C TYR A 163 3.77 7.23 -11.32
N ILE A 164 3.26 6.15 -11.91
CA ILE A 164 2.06 5.49 -11.39
C ILE A 164 2.52 4.48 -10.35
N VAL A 165 1.91 4.49 -9.16
CA VAL A 165 2.27 3.60 -8.07
C VAL A 165 1.08 2.69 -7.76
N LEU A 166 1.29 1.38 -7.83
CA LEU A 166 0.29 0.36 -7.53
C LEU A 166 0.68 -0.38 -6.24
N GLN A 167 -0.28 -0.52 -5.33
CA GLN A 167 -0.15 -1.28 -4.10
C GLN A 167 -1.38 -2.16 -3.91
N VAL A 168 -1.16 -3.40 -3.43
CA VAL A 168 -2.19 -4.33 -3.00
C VAL A 168 -1.90 -4.69 -1.55
N PRO A 169 -2.86 -4.53 -0.62
CA PRO A 169 -2.69 -4.92 0.78
C PRO A 169 -2.23 -6.37 0.92
N VAL A 170 -1.27 -6.60 1.82
CA VAL A 170 -0.83 -7.96 2.15
C VAL A 170 -1.99 -8.77 2.70
N LYS A 171 -2.14 -9.99 2.18
CA LYS A 171 -3.16 -10.94 2.60
C LYS A 171 -2.71 -12.38 2.35
N GLY A 172 -2.92 -13.25 3.33
CA GLY A 172 -2.64 -14.68 3.22
C GLY A 172 -3.41 -15.40 2.13
N THR A 173 -3.06 -16.66 1.91
CA THR A 173 -3.69 -17.48 0.86
C THR A 173 -5.10 -17.92 1.23
N THR A 174 -5.29 -18.39 2.46
CA THR A 174 -6.56 -18.98 2.94
C THR A 174 -7.24 -18.13 4.02
N ASN A 175 -6.52 -17.20 4.63
CA ASN A 175 -7.02 -16.25 5.63
C ASN A 175 -6.29 -14.89 5.44
N TYR A 176 -6.54 -13.91 6.33
CA TYR A 176 -5.90 -12.61 6.23
C TYR A 176 -4.44 -12.56 6.72
N GLU A 177 -4.02 -13.51 7.54
CA GLU A 177 -2.65 -13.58 8.06
C GLU A 177 -1.68 -14.03 6.98
N LEU A 178 -0.48 -13.44 6.95
CA LEU A 178 0.51 -13.78 5.94
C LEU A 178 0.99 -15.24 6.10
N ASP A 179 1.00 -15.97 4.99
CA ASP A 179 1.69 -17.25 4.86
C ASP A 179 3.15 -16.98 4.48
N PHE A 180 4.11 -17.38 5.33
CA PHE A 180 5.54 -17.14 5.12
C PHE A 180 6.23 -18.24 4.29
N ALA A 181 5.47 -19.18 3.71
CA ALA A 181 5.98 -20.22 2.83
C ALA A 181 5.85 -19.88 1.34
N GLU A 182 6.28 -20.82 0.49
CA GLU A 182 6.16 -20.75 -0.98
C GLU A 182 4.74 -20.38 -1.43
N ARG A 183 3.73 -20.95 -0.77
CA ARG A 183 2.31 -20.68 -1.06
C ARG A 183 1.96 -19.20 -0.88
N GLY A 184 2.48 -18.56 0.17
CA GLY A 184 2.26 -17.14 0.41
C GLY A 184 3.01 -16.23 -0.56
N LEU A 185 4.21 -16.65 -0.98
CA LEU A 185 4.96 -15.98 -2.05
C LEU A 185 4.16 -15.96 -3.36
N ASP A 186 3.71 -17.13 -3.83
CA ASP A 186 2.89 -17.25 -5.05
C ASP A 186 1.57 -16.48 -4.94
N THR A 187 0.97 -16.45 -3.75
CA THR A 187 -0.26 -15.69 -3.49
C THR A 187 -0.05 -14.19 -3.71
N GLN A 188 1.00 -13.60 -3.13
CA GLN A 188 1.29 -12.18 -3.33
C GLN A 188 1.59 -11.87 -4.80
N VAL A 189 2.34 -12.74 -5.49
CA VAL A 189 2.61 -12.56 -6.92
C VAL A 189 1.30 -12.54 -7.71
N LYS A 190 0.42 -13.52 -7.51
CA LYS A 190 -0.88 -13.61 -8.18
C LYS A 190 -1.80 -12.42 -7.86
N ASP A 191 -1.74 -11.88 -6.64
CA ASP A 191 -2.49 -10.68 -6.25
C ASP A 191 -2.05 -9.45 -7.08
N TYR A 192 -0.75 -9.29 -7.32
CA TYR A 192 -0.23 -8.21 -8.17
C TYR A 192 -0.52 -8.45 -9.65
N GLU A 193 -0.41 -9.67 -10.14
CA GLU A 193 -0.78 -10.03 -11.51
C GLU A 193 -2.24 -9.69 -11.81
N PHE A 194 -3.14 -10.06 -10.89
CA PHE A 194 -4.54 -9.70 -10.98
C PHE A 194 -4.75 -8.18 -10.97
N ALA A 195 -4.12 -7.46 -10.04
CA ALA A 195 -4.23 -6.01 -9.94
C ALA A 195 -3.71 -5.28 -11.19
N MET A 196 -2.61 -5.76 -11.79
CA MET A 196 -2.10 -5.26 -13.07
C MET A 196 -3.13 -5.47 -14.19
N GLY A 197 -3.77 -6.64 -14.23
CA GLY A 197 -4.88 -6.91 -15.16
C GLY A 197 -6.06 -5.95 -14.98
N VAL A 198 -6.44 -5.65 -13.74
CA VAL A 198 -7.51 -4.69 -13.42
C VAL A 198 -7.19 -3.30 -13.96
N ILE A 199 -6.01 -2.75 -13.65
CA ILE A 199 -5.67 -1.38 -14.07
C ILE A 199 -5.47 -1.27 -15.59
N ASN A 200 -5.03 -2.35 -16.23
CA ASN A 200 -4.92 -2.42 -17.67
C ASN A 200 -6.31 -2.37 -18.33
N LYS A 201 -7.20 -3.28 -17.94
CA LYS A 201 -8.52 -3.44 -18.56
C LYS A 201 -9.48 -2.29 -18.25
N GLU A 202 -9.51 -1.81 -17.00
CA GLU A 202 -10.52 -0.84 -16.57
C GLU A 202 -10.04 0.62 -16.67
N LEU A 203 -8.74 0.89 -16.55
CA LEU A 203 -8.19 2.24 -16.53
C LEU A 203 -7.30 2.57 -17.75
N GLY A 204 -7.09 1.59 -18.64
CA GLY A 204 -6.19 1.71 -19.79
C GLY A 204 -4.74 1.99 -19.39
N ILE A 205 -4.33 1.60 -18.18
CA ILE A 205 -2.96 1.81 -17.69
C ILE A 205 -2.12 0.61 -18.15
N THR A 206 -1.29 0.83 -19.17
CA THR A 206 -0.36 -0.17 -19.68
C THR A 206 1.03 0.10 -19.13
N GLY A 207 1.68 -0.93 -18.58
CA GLY A 207 3.06 -0.83 -18.09
C GLY A 207 4.03 -1.39 -19.09
N ASP A 208 4.47 -0.53 -20.01
CA ASP A 208 5.55 -0.84 -20.96
C ASP A 208 6.92 -0.75 -20.24
N GLN A 209 6.95 -0.09 -19.08
CA GLN A 209 8.07 0.01 -18.15
C GLN A 209 7.54 -0.12 -16.71
N MET A 210 7.89 -1.21 -16.05
CA MET A 210 7.52 -1.45 -14.65
C MET A 210 8.77 -1.65 -13.80
N ALA A 211 8.70 -1.21 -12.54
CA ALA A 211 9.66 -1.53 -11.50
C ALA A 211 8.90 -2.08 -10.28
N VAL A 212 9.58 -2.89 -9.47
CA VAL A 212 8.99 -3.49 -8.27
C VAL A 212 9.86 -3.18 -7.06
N VAL A 213 9.22 -2.78 -5.97
CA VAL A 213 9.86 -2.52 -4.67
C VAL A 213 9.14 -3.36 -3.64
N GLY A 214 9.88 -4.16 -2.89
CA GLY A 214 9.34 -5.03 -1.85
C GLY A 214 10.01 -4.79 -0.51
N PHE A 215 9.21 -4.74 0.56
CA PHE A 215 9.69 -4.64 1.94
C PHE A 215 9.45 -5.96 2.69
N SER A 216 10.40 -6.36 3.56
CA SER A 216 10.33 -7.62 4.33
C SER A 216 10.11 -8.84 3.42
N PHE A 217 9.12 -9.69 3.69
CA PHE A 217 8.71 -10.80 2.82
C PHE A 217 8.34 -10.32 1.41
N GLY A 218 7.90 -9.07 1.26
CA GLY A 218 7.69 -8.42 -0.03
C GLY A 218 8.93 -8.35 -0.92
N GLY A 219 10.15 -8.36 -0.36
CA GLY A 219 11.38 -8.40 -1.14
C GLY A 219 11.54 -9.70 -1.93
N GLN A 220 11.21 -10.84 -1.30
CA GLN A 220 11.17 -12.13 -2.00
C GLN A 220 10.07 -12.15 -3.05
N SER A 221 8.89 -11.63 -2.71
CA SER A 221 7.76 -11.49 -3.67
C SER A 221 8.08 -10.59 -4.85
N ALA A 222 8.86 -9.53 -4.64
CA ALA A 222 9.30 -8.63 -5.70
C ALA A 222 10.21 -9.35 -6.71
N ILE A 223 11.18 -10.15 -6.21
CA ILE A 223 12.04 -10.98 -7.05
C ILE A 223 11.21 -12.03 -7.80
N ALA A 224 10.30 -12.73 -7.10
CA ALA A 224 9.45 -13.73 -7.75
C ALA A 224 8.54 -13.12 -8.83
N LEU A 225 8.01 -11.92 -8.58
CA LEU A 225 7.19 -11.19 -9.54
C LEU A 225 8.01 -10.74 -10.76
N SER A 226 9.23 -10.23 -10.57
CA SER A 226 10.09 -9.81 -11.68
C SER A 226 10.50 -10.98 -12.57
N LEU A 227 10.71 -12.17 -11.99
CA LEU A 227 11.01 -13.39 -12.76
C LEU A 227 9.81 -13.91 -13.58
N ARG A 228 8.57 -13.60 -13.17
CA ARG A 228 7.34 -14.01 -13.89
C ARG A 228 6.87 -12.98 -14.91
N GLN A 229 7.23 -11.72 -14.73
CA GLN A 229 6.70 -10.59 -15.49
C GLN A 229 7.82 -9.92 -16.28
N LYS A 230 7.90 -10.23 -17.58
CA LYS A 230 8.98 -9.77 -18.48
C LYS A 230 9.09 -8.26 -18.64
N ASN A 231 8.04 -7.52 -18.29
CA ASN A 231 7.98 -6.06 -18.37
C ASN A 231 8.46 -5.35 -17.09
N ILE A 232 8.78 -6.10 -16.05
CA ILE A 232 9.45 -5.60 -14.85
C ILE A 232 10.96 -5.62 -15.10
N LYS A 233 11.60 -4.47 -14.93
CA LYS A 233 13.06 -4.29 -15.08
C LYS A 233 13.78 -4.28 -13.75
#